data_AF-A0A942QIL7-F1
#
_entry.id   AF-A0A942QIL7-F1
#
_cell.length_a   1.000
_cell.length_b   1.000
_cell.length_c   1.000
_cell.angle_alpha   90.00
_cell.angle_beta   90.00
_cell.angle_gamma   90.00
#
_symmetry.space_group_name_H-M   'P 1'
#
loop_
_entity.id
_entity.type
_entity.pdbx_description
1 polymer ?
#
loop_
_entity_poly.entity_id
_entity_poly.type
_entity_poly.pdbx_seq_one_letter_code
_entity_poly.pdbx_strand_id
1 'polypeptide(L)'
;MLDSELILGIFSKEKTSAIARFREFNEVENDDKCLDCKKIERLTDDQARAEINRIFSITEMAQIKSFPKSKRDEIISKVKEIEGLTHRQAARILGISPNLIFKA
;
A
#
# COMPACT_ATOMS: atom_id res chain seq x y z
N MET A 1 30.92 -12.33 12.59
CA MET A 1 30.27 -12.45 13.92
C MET A 1 29.78 -11.06 14.28
N LEU A 2 28.54 -10.90 14.76
CA LEU A 2 28.03 -9.58 15.18
C LEU A 2 28.61 -9.24 16.55
N ASP A 3 29.08 -8.00 16.72
CA ASP A 3 29.58 -7.48 17.99
C ASP A 3 28.41 -6.92 18.82
N SER A 4 27.95 -7.73 19.79
CA SER A 4 26.86 -7.35 20.67
C SER A 4 27.30 -6.43 21.82
N GLU A 5 28.58 -6.38 22.15
CA GLU A 5 29.10 -5.53 23.25
C GLU A 5 29.04 -4.06 22.86
N LEU A 6 29.40 -3.73 21.61
CA LEU A 6 29.30 -2.37 21.09
C LEU A 6 27.88 -1.82 21.20
N ILE A 7 26.89 -2.61 20.76
CA ILE A 7 25.48 -2.19 20.72
C ILE A 7 24.89 -2.12 22.13
N LEU A 8 25.10 -3.14 22.97
CA LEU A 8 24.60 -3.14 24.34
C LEU A 8 25.23 -2.02 25.19
N GLY A 9 26.49 -1.68 24.92
CA GLY A 9 27.20 -0.57 25.58
C GLY A 9 26.54 0.80 25.41
N ILE A 10 25.75 0.99 24.35
CA ILE A 10 24.95 2.21 24.15
C ILE A 10 23.86 2.35 25.23
N PHE A 11 23.31 1.22 25.69
CA PHE A 11 22.20 1.18 26.64
C PHE A 11 22.67 1.15 28.11
N SER A 12 23.81 0.53 28.39
CA SER A 12 24.45 0.51 29.72
C SER A 12 25.82 -0.16 29.69
N LYS A 13 26.71 0.20 30.62
CA LYS A 13 27.98 -0.51 30.86
C LYS A 13 27.78 -1.84 31.60
N GLU A 14 26.75 -1.92 32.42
CA GLU A 14 26.37 -3.13 33.13
C GLU A 14 25.47 -3.98 32.22
N LYS A 15 25.87 -5.23 31.98
CA LYS A 15 25.34 -6.12 30.92
C LYS A 15 23.85 -6.45 31.10
N THR A 16 23.41 -6.76 32.31
CA THR A 16 22.01 -7.11 32.59
C THR A 16 21.11 -5.90 32.37
N SER A 17 21.51 -4.73 32.87
CA SER A 17 20.85 -3.45 32.60
C SER A 17 20.83 -3.08 31.12
N ALA A 18 21.92 -3.36 30.38
CA ALA A 18 22.01 -3.08 28.95
C ALA A 18 21.00 -3.89 28.15
N ILE A 19 20.90 -5.19 28.46
CA ILE A 19 19.93 -6.09 27.82
C ILE A 19 18.49 -5.66 28.14
N ALA A 20 18.21 -5.33 29.41
CA ALA A 20 16.87 -4.89 29.82
C ALA A 20 16.43 -3.63 29.07
N ARG A 21 17.30 -2.60 29.02
CA ARG A 21 17.02 -1.35 28.31
C ARG A 21 16.96 -1.50 26.79
N PHE A 22 17.81 -2.35 26.22
CA PHE A 22 17.74 -2.68 24.80
C PHE A 22 16.39 -3.31 24.45
N ARG A 23 15.92 -4.25 25.27
CA ARG A 23 14.60 -4.88 25.09
C ARG A 23 13.49 -3.85 25.18
N GLU A 24 13.46 -3.06 26.26
CA GLU A 24 12.45 -2.01 26.48
C GLU A 24 12.36 -1.05 25.30
N PHE A 25 13.50 -0.58 24.79
CA PHE A 25 13.54 0.33 23.65
C PHE A 25 12.94 -0.27 22.37
N ASN A 26 13.23 -1.54 22.07
CA ASN A 26 12.76 -2.19 20.83
C ASN A 26 11.33 -2.74 20.94
N GLU A 27 10.85 -3.05 22.15
CA GLU A 27 9.51 -3.59 22.39
C GLU A 27 8.50 -2.50 22.78
N VAL A 28 8.93 -1.25 22.93
CA VAL A 28 8.04 -0.10 23.16
C VAL A 28 7.05 0.04 22.00
N GLU A 29 5.76 0.02 22.32
CA GLU A 29 4.73 0.36 21.35
C GLU A 29 4.90 1.81 20.90
N ASN A 30 4.90 2.03 19.60
CA ASN A 30 4.98 3.35 19.00
C ASN A 30 4.11 3.40 17.73
N ASP A 31 3.80 4.62 17.28
CA ASP A 31 3.02 4.88 16.06
C ASP A 31 3.92 5.04 14.82
N ASP A 32 5.16 4.54 14.85
CA ASP A 32 6.11 4.76 13.77
C ASP A 32 5.62 4.09 12.48
N LYS A 33 5.47 4.92 11.45
CA LYS A 33 5.10 4.47 10.10
C LYS A 33 6.38 4.19 9.31
N CYS A 34 6.98 3.03 9.54
CA CYS A 34 8.06 2.52 8.69
C CYS A 34 7.57 2.33 7.25
N LEU A 35 8.46 2.55 6.28
CA LEU A 35 8.13 2.69 4.85
C LEU A 35 7.28 1.53 4.27
N ASP A 36 7.49 0.31 4.76
CA ASP A 36 6.78 -0.90 4.31
C ASP A 36 5.64 -1.36 5.25
N CYS A 37 5.41 -0.64 6.36
CA CYS A 37 4.42 -0.98 7.38
C CYS A 37 3.14 -0.15 7.32
N LYS A 38 2.91 0.59 6.22
CA LYS A 38 1.56 1.09 5.94
C LYS A 38 0.67 -0.12 5.66
N LYS A 39 -0.05 -0.60 6.69
CA LYS A 39 -1.14 -1.56 6.53
C LYS A 39 -2.27 -0.86 5.77
N ILE A 40 -2.14 -0.77 4.45
CA ILE A 40 -3.25 -0.46 3.58
C ILE A 40 -4.12 -1.72 3.59
N GLU A 41 -5.30 -1.64 4.19
CA GLU A 41 -6.27 -2.72 4.11
C GLU A 41 -6.69 -2.92 2.66
N ARG A 42 -6.40 -4.11 2.14
CA ARG A 42 -6.74 -4.44 0.76
C ARG A 42 -8.24 -4.60 0.63
N LEU A 43 -8.83 -3.88 -0.31
CA LEU A 43 -10.25 -4.04 -0.65
C LEU A 43 -10.53 -5.43 -1.21
N THR A 44 -11.70 -5.97 -0.91
CA THR A 44 -12.28 -7.07 -1.69
C THR A 44 -12.67 -6.58 -3.09
N ASP A 45 -12.93 -7.49 -4.02
CA ASP A 45 -13.37 -7.10 -5.36
C ASP A 45 -14.71 -6.35 -5.35
N ASP A 46 -15.61 -6.69 -4.43
CA ASP A 46 -16.91 -6.03 -4.30
C ASP A 46 -16.77 -4.62 -3.72
N GLN A 47 -15.91 -4.46 -2.71
CA GLN A 47 -15.58 -3.14 -2.17
C GLN A 47 -14.90 -2.27 -3.22
N ALA A 48 -13.90 -2.81 -3.93
CA ALA A 48 -13.23 -2.14 -5.03
C ALA A 48 -14.21 -1.69 -6.13
N ARG A 49 -15.17 -2.55 -6.49
CA ARG A 49 -16.21 -2.22 -7.47
C ARG A 49 -17.13 -1.11 -6.96
N ALA A 50 -17.50 -1.15 -5.68
CA ALA A 50 -18.31 -0.10 -5.06
C ALA A 50 -17.58 1.25 -5.07
N GLU A 51 -16.29 1.29 -4.72
CA GLU A 51 -15.49 2.54 -4.77
C GLU A 51 -15.36 3.09 -6.19
N ILE A 52 -15.07 2.23 -7.18
CA ILE A 52 -14.97 2.66 -8.58
C ILE A 52 -16.31 3.22 -9.07
N ASN A 53 -17.43 2.58 -8.71
CA ASN A 53 -18.78 3.03 -9.08
C ASN A 53 -19.20 4.36 -8.43
N ARG A 54 -18.53 4.82 -7.36
CA ARG A 54 -18.76 6.16 -6.79
C ARG A 54 -18.15 7.26 -7.63
N ILE A 55 -17.06 6.94 -8.35
CA ILE A 55 -16.31 7.89 -9.17
C ILE A 55 -16.84 7.89 -10.61
N PHE A 56 -17.22 6.72 -11.13
CA PHE A 56 -17.63 6.53 -12.52
C PHE A 56 -18.96 5.78 -12.64
N SER A 57 -19.76 6.17 -13.63
CA SER A 57 -20.98 5.44 -13.95
C SER A 57 -20.69 4.10 -14.63
N ILE A 58 -21.62 3.14 -14.52
CA ILE A 58 -21.51 1.82 -15.17
C ILE A 58 -21.35 1.97 -16.70
N THR A 59 -22.00 2.96 -17.29
CA THR A 59 -21.93 3.24 -18.73
C THR A 59 -20.53 3.72 -19.14
N GLU A 60 -19.89 4.59 -18.35
CA GLU A 60 -18.52 5.04 -18.61
C GLU A 60 -17.53 3.90 -18.50
N MET A 61 -17.72 3.03 -17.49
CA MET A 61 -16.90 1.84 -17.28
C MET A 61 -16.97 0.86 -18.46
N ALA A 62 -18.18 0.60 -18.97
CA ALA A 62 -18.39 -0.32 -20.09
C ALA A 62 -17.72 0.16 -21.39
N GLN A 63 -17.59 1.48 -21.57
CA GLN A 63 -17.02 2.11 -22.77
C GLN A 63 -15.54 2.48 -22.62
N ILE A 64 -14.89 2.17 -21.50
CA ILE A 64 -13.51 2.62 -21.24
C ILE A 64 -12.51 2.20 -22.33
N LYS A 65 -12.76 1.08 -23.02
CA LYS A 65 -11.93 0.60 -24.14
C LYS A 65 -12.02 1.45 -25.40
N SER A 66 -13.16 2.10 -25.63
CA SER A 66 -13.38 2.97 -26.80
C SER A 66 -12.97 4.42 -26.54
N PHE A 67 -12.66 4.79 -25.30
CA PHE A 67 -12.23 6.15 -24.99
C PHE A 67 -10.86 6.49 -25.63
N PRO A 68 -10.68 7.75 -26.03
CA PRO A 68 -9.36 8.27 -26.40
C PRO A 68 -8.35 8.01 -25.28
N LYS A 69 -7.09 7.80 -25.66
CA LYS A 69 -6.00 7.50 -24.71
C LYS A 69 -5.96 8.48 -23.53
N SER A 70 -6.02 9.78 -23.79
CA SER A 70 -5.98 10.82 -22.74
C SER A 70 -7.08 10.64 -21.69
N LYS A 71 -8.33 10.50 -22.13
CA LYS A 71 -9.48 10.31 -21.24
C LYS A 71 -9.38 9.00 -20.46
N ARG A 72 -8.96 7.92 -21.12
CA ARG A 72 -8.80 6.62 -20.45
C ARG A 72 -7.71 6.67 -19.38
N ASP A 73 -6.57 7.28 -19.69
CA ASP A 73 -5.43 7.35 -18.77
C ASP A 73 -5.79 8.25 -17.55
N GLU A 74 -6.58 9.32 -17.75
CA GLU A 74 -7.14 10.13 -16.65
C GLU A 74 -8.04 9.29 -15.71
N ILE A 75 -8.93 8.48 -16.28
CA ILE A 75 -9.80 7.58 -15.49
C ILE A 75 -8.96 6.59 -14.70
N ILE A 76 -7.94 5.98 -15.32
CA ILE A 76 -7.07 5.01 -14.66
C ILE A 76 -6.29 5.66 -13.51
N SER A 77 -5.81 6.90 -13.68
CA SER A 77 -5.15 7.66 -12.61
C SER A 77 -6.04 7.79 -11.37
N LYS A 78 -7.29 8.25 -11.57
CA LYS A 78 -8.28 8.39 -10.48
C LYS A 78 -8.61 7.05 -9.82
N VAL A 79 -8.67 5.96 -10.58
CA VAL A 79 -8.89 4.61 -10.02
C VAL A 79 -7.69 4.16 -9.18
N LYS A 80 -6.45 4.47 -9.58
CA LYS A 80 -5.23 4.09 -8.84
C LYS A 80 -5.06 4.85 -7.52
N GLU A 81 -5.73 5.97 -7.36
CA GLU A 81 -5.76 6.75 -6.12
C GLU A 81 -6.67 6.12 -5.04
N ILE A 82 -7.49 5.14 -5.39
CA ILE A 82 -8.34 4.43 -4.43
C ILE A 82 -7.46 3.59 -3.49
N GLU A 83 -7.45 3.96 -2.21
CA GLU A 83 -6.71 3.25 -1.18
C GLU A 83 -7.19 1.79 -1.07
N GLY A 84 -6.25 0.86 -0.93
CA GLY A 84 -6.55 -0.58 -0.85
C GLY A 84 -6.89 -1.25 -2.18
N LEU A 85 -6.98 -0.52 -3.29
CA LEU A 85 -7.19 -1.10 -4.62
C LEU A 85 -5.87 -1.56 -5.25
N THR A 86 -5.82 -2.80 -5.71
CA THR A 86 -4.67 -3.29 -6.49
C THR A 86 -4.84 -3.08 -8.00
N HIS A 87 -3.74 -2.94 -8.74
CA HIS A 87 -3.78 -2.84 -10.21
C HIS A 87 -4.50 -4.04 -10.87
N ARG A 88 -4.40 -5.24 -10.30
CA ARG A 88 -5.11 -6.43 -10.82
C ARG A 88 -6.61 -6.36 -10.58
N GLN A 89 -7.06 -5.72 -9.50
CA GLN A 89 -8.48 -5.46 -9.26
C GLN A 89 -9.01 -4.44 -10.26
N ALA A 90 -8.29 -3.32 -10.42
CA ALA A 90 -8.61 -2.32 -11.42
C ALA A 90 -8.74 -2.93 -12.83
N ALA A 91 -7.76 -3.73 -13.26
CA ALA A 91 -7.78 -4.41 -14.55
C ALA A 91 -9.02 -5.30 -14.75
N ARG A 92 -9.37 -6.12 -13.74
CA ARG A 92 -10.53 -7.02 -13.81
C ARG A 92 -11.86 -6.27 -13.81
N ILE A 93 -11.97 -5.21 -13.00
CA ILE A 93 -13.21 -4.43 -12.87
C ILE A 93 -13.45 -3.56 -14.12
N LEU A 94 -12.40 -2.92 -14.63
CA LEU A 94 -12.44 -2.09 -15.85
C LEU A 94 -12.43 -2.93 -17.14
N GLY A 95 -12.13 -4.23 -17.05
CA GLY A 95 -12.06 -5.14 -18.19
C GLY A 95 -10.91 -4.87 -19.16
N ILE A 96 -9.85 -4.17 -18.73
CA ILE A 96 -8.66 -3.81 -19.54
C ILE A 96 -7.43 -4.57 -19.07
N SER A 97 -6.40 -4.64 -19.93
CA SER A 97 -5.20 -5.43 -19.60
C SER A 97 -4.42 -4.81 -18.43
N PRO A 98 -3.79 -5.62 -17.57
CA PRO A 98 -2.94 -5.11 -16.47
C PRO A 98 -1.82 -4.18 -16.95
N ASN A 99 -1.27 -4.46 -18.14
CA ASN A 99 -0.24 -3.61 -18.76
C ASN A 99 -0.76 -2.21 -19.09
N LEU A 100 -2.04 -2.07 -19.43
CA LEU A 100 -2.64 -0.78 -19.71
C LEU A 100 -2.81 0.02 -18.42
N ILE A 101 -3.21 -0.64 -17.32
CA ILE A 101 -3.28 -0.02 -15.97
C ILE A 101 -1.89 0.42 -15.47
N PHE A 102 -0.85 -0.36 -15.75
CA PHE A 102 0.51 -0.07 -15.30
C PHE A 102 1.13 1.14 -16.02
N LYS A 103 0.83 1.30 -17.32
CA LYS A 103 1.43 2.33 -18.18
C LYS A 103 0.74 3.70 -18.12
N ALA A 104 -0.54 3.71 -17.73
CA ALA A 104 -1.29 4.93 -17.44
C ALA A 104 -0.93 5.41 -16.03
#